data_AF-A0A1H9YT20-F1
#
_entry.id   AF-A0A1H9YT20-F1
#
_cell.length_a   1.000
_cell.length_b   1.000
_cell.length_c   1.000
_cell.angle_alpha   90.00
_cell.angle_beta   90.00
_cell.angle_gamma   90.00
#
_symmetry.space_group_name_H-M   'P 1'
#
loop_
_entity.id
_entity.type
_entity.pdbx_description
1 polymer ?
#
loop_
_entity_poly.entity_id
_entity_poly.type
_entity_poly.pdbx_seq_one_letter_code
_entity_poly.pdbx_strand_id
1 'polypeptide(L)'
;MLDLILFLLIITLTAIFIYVVAPILNRAITKTDIDKILIIINRVILYIKQTSPDLADTEQKRLTIQHTIAILQHLDIVIDRSIIEVFVESEYYLINTNKFNQQLNE
;
A
#
# COMPACT_ATOMS: atom_id res chain seq x y z
N MET A 1 21.03 -1.20 47.25
CA MET A 1 21.36 -2.34 46.37
C MET A 1 20.14 -2.80 45.60
N LEU A 2 19.02 -3.08 46.27
CA LEU A 2 17.77 -3.45 45.61
C LEU A 2 17.24 -2.35 44.66
N ASP A 3 17.30 -1.09 45.07
CA ASP A 3 16.88 0.04 44.22
C ASP A 3 17.74 0.19 42.96
N LEU A 4 19.03 -0.11 43.04
CA LEU A 4 19.94 -0.07 41.90
C LEU A 4 19.61 -1.17 40.89
N ILE A 5 19.31 -2.38 41.38
CA ILE A 5 18.90 -3.51 40.54
C ILE A 5 17.55 -3.23 39.88
N LEU A 6 16.60 -2.66 40.63
CA LEU A 6 15.29 -2.29 40.12
C LEU A 6 15.41 -1.22 39.02
N PHE A 7 16.28 -0.23 39.23
CA PHE A 7 16.56 0.81 38.25
C PHE A 7 17.18 0.25 36.96
N LEU A 8 18.14 -0.67 37.09
CA LEU A 8 18.77 -1.35 35.96
C LEU A 8 17.76 -2.21 35.17
N LEU A 9 16.85 -2.87 35.88
CA LEU A 9 15.78 -3.68 35.29
C LEU A 9 14.84 -2.82 34.44
N ILE A 10 14.41 -1.66 34.97
CA ILE A 10 13.53 -0.73 34.26
C ILE A 10 14.20 -0.24 32.98
N ILE A 11 15.45 0.21 33.05
CA ILE A 11 16.20 0.68 31.86
C ILE A 11 16.27 -0.42 30.80
N THR A 12 16.56 -1.66 31.21
CA THR A 12 16.70 -2.79 30.29
C THR A 12 15.37 -3.13 29.64
N LEU A 13 14.27 -3.17 30.39
CA LEU A 13 12.93 -3.40 29.88
C LEU A 13 12.49 -2.30 28.91
N THR A 14 12.76 -1.03 29.23
CA THR A 14 12.46 0.09 28.35
C THR A 14 13.27 0.02 27.06
N ALA A 15 14.56 -0.35 27.13
CA ALA A 15 15.39 -0.54 25.94
C ALA A 15 14.86 -1.67 25.06
N ILE A 16 14.50 -2.82 25.64
CA ILE A 16 13.88 -3.92 24.89
C ILE A 16 12.58 -3.47 24.23
N PHE A 17 11.74 -2.73 24.96
CA PHE A 17 10.49 -2.21 24.40
C PHE A 17 10.73 -1.28 23.21
N ILE A 18 11.68 -0.34 23.30
CA ILE A 18 11.99 0.61 22.22
C ILE A 18 12.63 -0.08 21.00
N TYR A 19 13.55 -1.02 21.21
CA TYR A 19 14.31 -1.61 20.10
C TYR A 19 13.67 -2.87 19.51
N VAL A 20 12.82 -3.57 20.25
CA VAL A 20 12.20 -4.82 19.79
C VAL A 20 10.70 -4.63 19.57
N VAL A 21 9.98 -4.04 20.52
CA VAL A 21 8.50 -3.98 20.46
C VAL A 21 8.00 -2.79 19.63
N ALA A 22 8.61 -1.61 19.78
CA ALA A 22 8.18 -0.42 19.06
C ALA A 22 8.29 -0.54 17.53
N PRO A 23 9.34 -1.16 16.93
CA PRO A 23 9.38 -1.39 15.49
C PRO A 23 8.33 -2.38 14.99
N ILE A 24 7.90 -3.33 15.83
CA ILE A 24 6.82 -4.28 15.51
C ILE A 24 5.46 -3.58 15.52
N LEU A 25 5.23 -2.70 16.51
CA LEU A 25 3.98 -1.93 16.62
C LEU A 25 3.91 -0.78 15.62
N ASN A 26 5.06 -0.25 15.20
CA ASN A 26 5.16 0.99 14.44
C ASN A 26 5.68 0.77 13.01
N ARG A 27 5.16 -0.25 12.31
CA ARG A 27 5.09 -0.18 10.83
C ARG A 27 4.02 0.86 10.45
N ALA A 28 4.24 2.12 10.82
CA ALA A 28 3.46 3.22 10.30
C ALA A 28 3.82 3.34 8.82
N ILE A 29 2.84 3.13 7.94
CA ILE A 29 3.00 3.31 6.49
C ILE A 29 3.53 4.73 6.27
N THR A 30 4.74 4.85 5.74
CA THR A 30 5.33 6.17 5.47
C THR A 30 4.77 6.72 4.16
N LYS A 31 4.85 8.04 3.96
CA LYS A 31 4.48 8.67 2.68
C LYS A 31 5.19 8.02 1.48
N THR A 32 6.47 7.69 1.65
CA THR A 32 7.27 7.02 0.63
C THR A 32 6.75 5.62 0.29
N ASP A 33 6.17 4.91 1.26
CA ASP A 33 5.53 3.62 1.02
C ASP A 33 4.22 3.81 0.24
N ILE A 34 3.43 4.83 0.56
CA ILE A 34 2.21 5.19 -0.19
C ILE A 34 2.55 5.46 -1.67
N ASP A 35 3.60 6.25 -1.93
CA ASP A 35 4.03 6.54 -3.31
C ASP A 35 4.40 5.25 -4.07
N LYS A 36 5.10 4.31 -3.42
CA LYS A 36 5.43 3.01 -4.02
C LYS A 36 4.18 2.17 -4.29
N ILE A 37 3.21 2.16 -3.37
CA ILE A 37 1.93 1.44 -3.52
C ILE A 37 1.14 1.99 -4.71
N LEU A 38 1.08 3.32 -4.86
CA LEU A 38 0.44 3.96 -6.01
C LEU A 38 1.10 3.56 -7.33
N ILE A 39 2.44 3.51 -7.37
CA ILE A 39 3.16 3.02 -8.54
C ILE A 39 2.78 1.57 -8.86
N ILE A 40 2.70 0.68 -7.85
CA ILE A 40 2.29 -0.71 -8.05
C ILE A 40 0.89 -0.76 -8.65
N ILE A 41 -0.07 -0.04 -8.05
CA ILE A 41 -1.46 0.01 -8.52
C ILE A 41 -1.53 0.48 -9.97
N ASN A 42 -0.85 1.57 -10.29
CA ASN A 42 -0.81 2.10 -11.66
C ASN A 42 -0.28 1.07 -12.66
N ARG A 43 0.81 0.37 -12.31
CA ARG A 43 1.38 -0.69 -13.16
C ARG A 43 0.44 -1.87 -13.33
N VAL A 44 -0.27 -2.27 -12.28
CA VAL A 44 -1.28 -3.33 -12.35
C VAL A 44 -2.44 -2.92 -13.26
N ILE A 45 -2.94 -1.69 -13.15
CA ILE A 45 -4.00 -1.18 -14.04
C ILE A 45 -3.56 -1.25 -15.51
N LEU A 46 -2.34 -0.77 -15.80
CA LEU A 46 -1.80 -0.80 -17.16
C LEU A 46 -1.62 -2.23 -17.66
N TYR A 47 -1.13 -3.14 -16.81
CA TYR A 47 -1.00 -4.56 -17.13
C TYR A 47 -2.35 -5.18 -17.49
N ILE A 48 -3.38 -5.01 -16.64
CA ILE A 48 -4.72 -5.55 -16.91
C ILE A 48 -5.34 -4.97 -18.18
N LYS A 49 -5.19 -3.66 -18.41
CA LYS A 49 -5.66 -3.02 -19.66
C LYS A 49 -4.96 -3.57 -20.91
N GLN A 50 -3.71 -4.03 -20.79
CA GLN A 50 -2.97 -4.63 -21.90
C GLN A 50 -3.31 -6.12 -22.11
N THR A 51 -3.45 -6.88 -21.02
CA THR A 51 -3.66 -8.34 -21.11
C THR A 51 -5.12 -8.73 -21.28
N SER A 52 -6.06 -7.84 -20.93
CA SER A 52 -7.48 -8.15 -20.94
C SER A 52 -8.33 -6.96 -21.39
N PRO A 53 -8.07 -6.41 -22.61
CA PRO A 53 -8.73 -5.20 -23.10
C PRO A 53 -10.25 -5.39 -23.31
N ASP A 54 -10.70 -6.61 -23.57
CA ASP A 54 -12.09 -6.93 -23.91
C ASP A 54 -13.00 -7.08 -22.68
N LEU A 55 -12.43 -7.07 -21.47
CA LEU A 55 -13.21 -7.15 -20.24
C LEU A 55 -13.91 -5.81 -19.96
N ALA A 56 -15.12 -5.89 -19.39
CA ALA A 56 -15.80 -4.71 -18.88
C ALA A 56 -14.96 -4.00 -17.80
N ASP A 57 -15.04 -2.66 -17.74
CA ASP A 57 -14.26 -1.84 -16.80
C ASP A 57 -14.42 -2.29 -15.34
N THR A 58 -15.62 -2.74 -14.94
CA THR A 58 -15.90 -3.27 -13.61
C THR A 58 -15.08 -4.52 -13.29
N GLU A 59 -14.91 -5.40 -14.28
CA GLU A 59 -14.18 -6.65 -14.13
C GLU A 59 -12.66 -6.40 -14.16
N GLN A 60 -12.19 -5.47 -14.99
CA GLN A 60 -10.79 -5.05 -14.98
C GLN A 60 -10.39 -4.40 -13.64
N LYS A 61 -11.28 -3.59 -13.05
CA LYS A 61 -11.09 -3.02 -11.71
C LYS A 61 -11.01 -4.11 -10.63
N ARG A 62 -11.92 -5.09 -10.68
CA ARG A 62 -11.92 -6.24 -9.76
C ARG A 62 -10.60 -7.01 -9.82
N LEU A 63 -10.13 -7.30 -11.04
CA LEU A 63 -8.84 -7.96 -11.25
C LEU A 63 -7.67 -7.11 -10.75
N THR A 64 -7.70 -5.79 -10.99
CA THR A 64 -6.67 -4.87 -10.51
C THR A 64 -6.56 -4.91 -8.98
N ILE A 65 -7.67 -4.85 -8.27
CA ILE A 65 -7.70 -4.95 -6.80
C ILE A 65 -7.13 -6.29 -6.36
N GLN A 66 -7.58 -7.39 -6.97
CA GLN A 66 -7.12 -8.74 -6.64
C GLN A 66 -5.60 -8.91 -6.83
N HIS A 67 -5.07 -8.47 -7.96
CA HIS A 67 -3.63 -8.54 -8.26
C HIS A 67 -2.82 -7.62 -7.34
N THR A 68 -3.30 -6.41 -7.06
CA THR A 68 -2.63 -5.48 -6.14
C THR A 68 -2.53 -6.08 -4.74
N ILE A 69 -3.63 -6.63 -4.21
CA ILE A 69 -3.65 -7.28 -2.89
C ILE A 69 -2.66 -8.44 -2.86
N ALA A 70 -2.65 -9.30 -3.89
CA ALA A 70 -1.74 -10.44 -3.96
C ALA A 70 -0.26 -10.00 -3.96
N ILE A 71 0.09 -8.93 -4.69
CA ILE A 71 1.45 -8.37 -4.69
C ILE A 71 1.82 -7.81 -3.32
N LEU A 72 0.92 -7.02 -2.70
CA LEU A 72 1.19 -6.42 -1.40
C LEU A 72 1.33 -7.48 -0.29
N GLN A 73 0.51 -8.54 -0.34
CA GLN A 73 0.64 -9.69 0.55
C GLN A 73 1.98 -10.41 0.36
N HIS A 74 2.44 -10.59 -0.88
CA HIS A 74 3.76 -11.19 -1.14
C HIS A 74 4.92 -10.35 -0.61
N LEU A 75 4.73 -9.03 -0.47
CA LEU A 75 5.72 -8.10 0.05
C LEU A 75 5.60 -7.87 1.58
N ASP A 76 4.77 -8.64 2.28
CA ASP A 76 4.43 -8.46 3.70
C ASP A 76 3.94 -7.04 4.03
N ILE A 77 3.25 -6.39 3.08
CA ILE A 77 2.62 -5.08 3.25
C ILE A 77 1.14 -5.29 3.54
N VAL A 78 0.74 -5.05 4.78
CA VAL A 78 -0.65 -5.17 5.22
C VAL A 78 -1.33 -3.82 5.08
N ILE A 79 -2.25 -3.71 4.10
CA ILE A 79 -3.08 -2.53 3.89
C ILE A 79 -4.54 -2.96 3.86
N ASP A 80 -5.39 -2.15 4.46
CA ASP A 80 -6.83 -2.37 4.38
C ASP A 80 -7.31 -2.35 2.92
N ARG A 81 -8.16 -3.31 2.57
CA ARG A 81 -8.69 -3.47 1.22
C ARG A 81 -9.46 -2.23 0.74
N SER A 82 -10.20 -1.56 1.62
CA SER A 82 -10.96 -0.36 1.26
C SER A 82 -10.06 0.78 0.79
N ILE A 83 -8.85 0.90 1.35
CA ILE A 83 -7.86 1.89 0.94
C ILE A 83 -7.35 1.58 -0.47
N ILE A 84 -7.08 0.30 -0.76
CA ILE A 84 -6.66 -0.15 -2.09
C ILE A 84 -7.76 0.14 -3.11
N GLU A 85 -9.03 -0.11 -2.77
CA GLU A 85 -10.16 0.18 -3.64
C GLU A 85 -10.27 1.67 -3.99
N VAL A 86 -10.08 2.55 -3.00
CA VAL A 86 -10.06 4.01 -3.22
C VAL A 86 -8.91 4.42 -4.15
N PHE A 87 -7.71 3.86 -3.97
CA PHE A 87 -6.58 4.17 -4.85
C PHE A 87 -6.78 3.64 -6.27
N VAL A 88 -7.30 2.42 -6.43
CA VAL A 88 -7.59 1.85 -7.74
C VAL A 88 -8.63 2.70 -8.48
N GLU A 89 -9.71 3.10 -7.82
CA GLU A 89 -10.73 3.98 -8.42
C GLU A 89 -10.14 5.33 -8.84
N SER A 90 -9.34 5.94 -7.97
CA SER A 90 -8.68 7.22 -8.25
C SER A 90 -7.75 7.13 -9.46
N GLU A 91 -6.91 6.10 -9.53
CA GLU A 91 -5.99 5.87 -10.66
C GLU A 91 -6.73 5.52 -11.95
N TYR A 92 -7.81 4.72 -11.88
CA TYR A 92 -8.65 4.44 -13.05
C TYR A 92 -9.26 5.72 -13.62
N TYR A 93 -9.78 6.58 -12.75
CA TYR A 93 -10.34 7.87 -13.14
C TYR A 93 -9.28 8.79 -13.75
N LEU A 94 -8.10 8.90 -13.14
CA LEU A 94 -7.01 9.74 -13.64
C LEU A 94 -6.52 9.29 -15.02
N ILE A 95 -6.34 7.99 -15.23
CA ILE A 95 -5.90 7.44 -16.52
C ILE A 95 -6.95 7.72 -17.62
N ASN A 96 -8.22 7.54 -17.32
CA ASN A 96 -9.29 7.75 -18.29
C ASN A 96 -9.52 9.24 -18.57
N THR A 97 -9.41 10.11 -17.55
CA THR A 97 -9.53 11.57 -17.70
C THR A 97 -8.34 12.15 -18.46
N ASN A 98 -7.12 11.65 -18.26
CA ASN A 98 -5.96 12.04 -19.05
C ASN A 98 -6.10 11.66 -20.53
N LYS A 99 -6.68 10.49 -20.83
CA LYS A 99 -7.02 10.11 -22.22
C LYS A 99 -8.07 11.05 -22.83
N PHE A 100 -9.11 11.38 -22.07
CA PHE A 100 -10.15 12.31 -22.53
C PHE A 100 -9.61 13.71 -22.83
N ASN A 101 -8.76 14.25 -21.96
CA ASN A 101 -8.14 15.56 -22.16
C ASN A 101 -7.13 15.57 -23.31
N GLN A 102 -6.50 14.44 -23.64
CA GLN A 102 -5.64 14.34 -24.83
C GLN A 102 -6.47 14.37 -26.13
N GLN A 103 -7.63 13.69 -26.16
CA GLN A 103 -8.52 13.67 -27.32
C GLN A 103 -9.22 15.01 -27.61
N LEU A 104 -9.38 15.86 -26.60
CA LEU A 104 -9.94 17.22 -26.76
C LEU A 104 -8.92 18.25 -27.28
N ASN A 105 -7.63 17.94 -27.20
CA ASN A 105 -6.54 18.82 -27.63
C ASN A 105 -5.94 18.41 -28.99
N GLU A 106 -6.48 17.37 -29.63
CA GLU A 106 -6.23 16.96 -31.03
C GLU A 106 -7.38 17.41 -31.93
#